data_AF-A2F1V0-F1
#
_entry.id   AF-A2F1V0-F1
#
_cell.length_a   1.000
_cell.length_b   1.000
_cell.length_c   1.000
_cell.angle_alpha   90.00
_cell.angle_beta   90.00
_cell.angle_gamma   90.00
#
_symmetry.space_group_name_H-M   'P 1'
#
loop_
_entity.id
_entity.type
_entity.pdbx_description
1 polymer ?
#
loop_
_entity_poly.entity_id
_entity_poly.type
_entity_poly.pdbx_seq_one_letter_code
_entity_poly.pdbx_strand_id
1 'polypeptide(L)'
;MPQIRISVNYDMLEGKVYDPLSCRSIGQKIKLDNNEIHICENKDILTEKQLLAIKGTMENAIRFLRNTIKVQSRLDPIKIVHDNIQQVYSDTDLIIVCTYQYVGCLADETSIANDYYSRTILARICFNPLYVPDEAVDESDDKNSFFTQFYMNLFILLDFMWMISINIIHKEAQFHIRILFVI
;
A
#
# COMPACT_ATOMS: atom_id res chain seq x y z
N MET A 1 -22.87 5.80 7.99
CA MET A 1 -21.85 5.64 6.94
C MET A 1 -21.39 4.19 6.93
N PRO A 2 -21.40 3.52 5.77
CA PRO A 2 -20.89 2.14 5.61
C PRO A 2 -19.38 2.05 5.85
N GLN A 3 -18.90 0.82 6.02
CA GLN A 3 -17.47 0.51 6.06
C GLN A 3 -16.81 0.83 4.71
N ILE A 4 -15.54 1.23 4.72
CA ILE A 4 -14.77 1.43 3.49
C ILE A 4 -14.61 0.11 2.72
N ARG A 5 -14.77 0.16 1.40
CA ARG A 5 -14.56 -1.01 0.52
C ARG A 5 -13.22 -0.86 -0.20
N ILE A 6 -12.24 -1.66 0.21
CA ILE A 6 -10.88 -1.62 -0.34
C ILE A 6 -10.66 -2.85 -1.21
N SER A 7 -10.15 -2.64 -2.42
CA SER A 7 -9.70 -3.71 -3.32
C SER A 7 -8.19 -3.65 -3.47
N VAL A 8 -7.53 -4.82 -3.48
CA VAL A 8 -6.07 -4.90 -3.66
C VAL A 8 -5.75 -5.57 -4.98
N ASN A 9 -4.82 -5.00 -5.70
CA ASN A 9 -4.24 -5.58 -6.90
C ASN A 9 -2.80 -6.02 -6.62
N TYR A 10 -2.53 -7.31 -6.80
CA TYR A 10 -1.21 -7.92 -6.64
C TYR A 10 -0.53 -8.27 -7.97
N ASP A 11 -1.07 -7.88 -9.12
CA ASP A 11 -0.58 -8.29 -10.44
C ASP A 11 0.88 -7.89 -10.69
N MET A 12 1.29 -6.69 -10.25
CA MET A 12 2.70 -6.27 -10.32
C MET A 12 3.58 -7.10 -9.38
N LEU A 13 3.12 -7.29 -8.14
CA LEU A 13 3.80 -8.11 -7.12
C LEU A 13 3.99 -9.58 -7.57
N GLU A 14 3.01 -10.15 -8.26
CA GLU A 14 3.03 -11.51 -8.82
C GLU A 14 3.72 -11.60 -10.20
N GLY A 15 4.22 -10.48 -10.72
CA GLY A 15 4.94 -10.43 -11.99
C GLY A 15 4.06 -10.51 -13.25
N LYS A 16 2.73 -10.54 -13.10
CA LYS A 16 1.75 -10.51 -14.21
C LYS A 16 1.77 -9.19 -14.98
N VAL A 17 2.07 -8.10 -14.28
CA VAL A 17 2.29 -6.77 -14.84
C VAL A 17 3.75 -6.39 -14.68
N TYR A 18 4.33 -5.73 -15.68
CA TYR A 18 5.73 -5.31 -15.64
C TYR A 18 5.92 -4.02 -14.82
N ASP A 19 6.89 -4.03 -13.90
CA ASP A 19 7.40 -2.84 -13.22
C ASP A 19 8.91 -2.77 -13.50
N PRO A 20 9.40 -1.68 -14.12
CA PRO A 20 10.80 -1.55 -14.53
C PRO A 20 11.79 -1.50 -13.37
N LEU A 21 11.32 -1.23 -12.15
CA LEU A 21 12.14 -1.13 -10.95
C LEU A 21 12.12 -2.41 -10.10
N SER A 22 11.40 -3.45 -10.54
CA SER A 22 11.36 -4.76 -9.88
C SER A 22 12.45 -5.70 -10.37
N CYS A 23 13.19 -6.29 -9.43
CA CYS A 23 14.15 -7.36 -9.70
C CYS A 23 13.43 -8.73 -9.77
N ARG A 24 13.47 -9.39 -10.93
CA ARG A 24 12.81 -10.69 -11.17
C ARG A 24 13.80 -11.86 -11.24
N SER A 25 15.07 -11.56 -11.52
CA SER A 25 16.12 -12.58 -11.65
C SER A 25 17.48 -11.99 -11.28
N ILE A 26 18.36 -12.85 -10.73
CA ILE A 26 19.74 -12.47 -10.41
C ILE A 26 20.46 -12.06 -11.70
N GLY A 27 21.19 -10.95 -11.64
CA GLY A 27 21.93 -10.40 -12.78
C GLY A 27 21.09 -9.52 -13.73
N GLN A 28 19.79 -9.38 -13.49
CA GLN A 28 18.97 -8.38 -14.21
C GLN A 28 19.54 -6.99 -13.98
N LYS A 29 19.65 -6.20 -15.06
CA LYS A 29 20.10 -4.81 -14.99
C LYS A 29 18.88 -3.89 -14.96
N ILE A 30 18.78 -3.09 -13.91
CA ILE A 30 17.78 -2.03 -13.80
C ILE A 30 18.48 -0.70 -13.96
N LYS A 31 17.97 0.15 -14.86
CA LYS A 31 18.46 1.50 -15.07
C LYS A 31 17.62 2.46 -14.23
N LEU A 32 18.28 3.19 -13.34
CA LEU A 32 17.68 4.23 -12.52
C LEU A 32 17.59 5.57 -13.28
N ASP A 33 16.76 6.47 -12.76
CA ASP A 33 16.54 7.81 -13.33
C ASP A 33 17.82 8.66 -13.35
N ASN A 34 18.75 8.40 -12.43
CA ASN A 34 20.08 9.05 -12.39
C ASN A 34 21.10 8.41 -13.35
N ASN A 35 20.67 7.52 -14.25
CA ASN A 35 21.50 6.69 -15.14
C ASN A 35 22.39 5.65 -14.46
N GLU A 36 22.30 5.46 -13.15
CA GLU A 36 22.98 4.35 -12.49
C GLU A 36 22.35 3.02 -12.92
N ILE A 37 23.19 1.98 -13.00
CA ILE A 37 22.76 0.63 -13.31
C ILE A 37 22.91 -0.20 -12.05
N HIS A 38 21.78 -0.70 -11.56
CA HIS A 38 21.76 -1.73 -10.52
C HIS A 38 21.75 -3.11 -11.15
N ILE A 39 22.49 -4.04 -10.53
CA ILE A 39 22.51 -5.44 -10.90
C ILE A 39 21.79 -6.19 -9.79
N CYS A 40 20.64 -6.77 -10.11
CA CYS A 40 19.81 -7.46 -9.14
C CYS A 40 20.56 -8.64 -8.49
N GLU A 41 20.57 -8.66 -7.16
CA GLU A 41 21.08 -9.75 -6.34
C GLU A 41 19.93 -10.57 -5.76
N ASN A 42 20.25 -11.71 -5.11
CA ASN A 42 19.23 -12.57 -4.50
C ASN A 42 18.37 -11.84 -3.45
N LYS A 43 18.95 -10.88 -2.72
CA LYS A 43 18.25 -10.09 -1.70
C LYS A 43 17.25 -9.08 -2.27
N ASP A 44 17.34 -8.79 -3.57
CA ASP A 44 16.48 -7.81 -4.25
C ASP A 44 15.23 -8.48 -4.86
N ILE A 45 15.12 -9.80 -4.75
CA ILE A 45 14.05 -10.60 -5.34
C ILE A 45 13.17 -11.10 -4.20
N LEU A 46 11.86 -10.91 -4.29
CA LEU A 46 10.93 -11.48 -3.32
C LEU A 46 10.96 -13.00 -3.38
N THR A 47 11.14 -13.63 -2.23
CA THR A 47 10.89 -15.06 -2.09
C THR A 47 9.38 -15.33 -2.05
N GLU A 48 8.99 -16.59 -2.26
CA GLU A 48 7.59 -17.02 -2.13
C GLU A 48 7.03 -16.75 -0.72
N LYS A 49 7.85 -16.96 0.33
CA LYS A 49 7.47 -16.66 1.71
C LYS A 49 7.18 -15.19 1.91
N GLN A 50 8.07 -14.32 1.43
CA GLN A 50 7.90 -12.88 1.52
C GLN A 50 6.67 -12.40 0.72
N LEU A 51 6.39 -12.99 -0.43
CA LEU A 51 5.17 -12.70 -1.20
C LEU A 51 3.90 -13.04 -0.40
N LEU A 52 3.88 -14.19 0.28
CA LEU A 52 2.77 -14.60 1.13
C LEU A 52 2.65 -13.71 2.38
N ALA A 53 3.78 -13.34 2.99
CA ALA A 53 3.84 -12.43 4.12
C ALA A 53 3.24 -11.05 3.77
N ILE A 54 3.56 -10.49 2.59
CA ILE A 54 2.95 -9.24 2.11
C ILE A 54 1.43 -9.37 2.02
N LYS A 55 0.93 -10.43 1.36
CA LYS A 55 -0.51 -10.62 1.17
C LYS A 55 -1.26 -10.79 2.49
N GLY A 56 -0.71 -11.57 3.42
CA GLY A 56 -1.28 -11.74 4.76
C GLY A 56 -1.29 -10.44 5.56
N THR A 57 -0.19 -9.68 5.50
CA THR A 57 -0.07 -8.37 6.15
C THR A 57 -1.08 -7.36 5.60
N MET A 58 -1.23 -7.30 4.27
CA MET A 58 -2.23 -6.48 3.60
C MET A 58 -3.66 -6.87 4.01
N GLU A 59 -3.95 -8.16 4.13
CA GLU A 59 -5.26 -8.64 4.56
C GLU A 59 -5.57 -8.23 6.01
N ASN A 60 -4.60 -8.38 6.92
CA ASN A 60 -4.74 -7.95 8.31
C ASN A 60 -5.01 -6.44 8.39
N ALA A 61 -4.22 -5.63 7.70
CA ALA A 61 -4.40 -4.18 7.69
C ALA A 61 -5.74 -3.76 7.08
N ILE A 62 -6.16 -4.35 5.97
CA ILE A 62 -7.47 -4.04 5.36
C ILE A 62 -8.61 -4.42 6.29
N ARG A 63 -8.51 -5.55 6.99
CA ARG A 63 -9.52 -5.95 7.97
C ARG A 63 -9.64 -4.91 9.08
N PHE A 64 -8.51 -4.44 9.61
CA PHE A 64 -8.47 -3.36 10.58
C PHE A 64 -9.12 -2.08 10.03
N LEU A 65 -8.68 -1.60 8.85
CA LEU A 65 -9.22 -0.39 8.23
C LEU A 65 -10.73 -0.45 7.98
N ARG A 66 -11.24 -1.59 7.48
CA ARG A 66 -12.68 -1.80 7.25
C ARG A 66 -13.49 -1.69 8.54
N ASN A 67 -12.91 -2.11 9.67
CA ASN A 67 -13.55 -2.03 10.98
C ASN A 67 -13.47 -0.64 11.60
N THR A 68 -12.41 0.10 11.30
CA THR A 68 -12.13 1.42 11.89
C THR A 68 -12.75 2.57 11.10
N ILE A 69 -12.75 2.50 9.77
CA ILE A 69 -13.07 3.63 8.89
C ILE A 69 -14.44 3.47 8.25
N LYS A 70 -15.25 4.51 8.37
CA LYS A 70 -16.53 4.66 7.69
C LYS A 70 -16.44 5.78 6.67
N VAL A 71 -16.97 5.57 5.47
CA VAL A 71 -16.91 6.52 4.37
C VAL A 71 -18.29 6.73 3.74
N GLN A 72 -18.43 7.80 2.97
CA GLN A 72 -19.50 7.88 1.98
C GLN A 72 -19.09 7.04 0.77
N SER A 73 -19.71 5.87 0.58
CA SER A 73 -19.33 4.97 -0.51
C SER A 73 -19.45 5.60 -1.89
N ARG A 74 -18.50 5.28 -2.77
CA ARG A 74 -18.60 5.54 -4.21
C ARG A 74 -19.73 4.71 -4.82
N LEU A 75 -20.49 5.33 -5.70
CA LEU A 75 -21.52 4.65 -6.47
C LEU A 75 -20.96 4.17 -7.82
N ASP A 76 -20.04 4.93 -8.40
CA ASP A 76 -19.46 4.61 -9.71
C ASP A 76 -18.24 3.69 -9.59
N PRO A 77 -18.12 2.69 -10.49
CA PRO A 77 -16.96 1.81 -10.51
C PRO A 77 -15.68 2.60 -10.79
N ILE A 78 -14.56 2.11 -10.27
CA ILE A 78 -13.24 2.67 -10.57
C ILE A 78 -12.65 1.88 -11.73
N LYS A 79 -12.14 2.59 -12.74
CA LYS A 79 -11.52 1.99 -13.94
C LYS A 79 -10.04 2.32 -13.95
N ILE A 80 -9.20 1.30 -14.07
CA ILE A 80 -7.76 1.45 -14.25
C ILE A 80 -7.42 0.95 -15.64
N VAL A 81 -6.61 1.72 -16.38
CA VAL A 81 -6.08 1.29 -17.67
C VAL A 81 -4.57 1.16 -17.53
N HIS A 82 -4.06 -0.04 -17.80
CA HIS A 82 -2.63 -0.33 -17.84
C HIS A 82 -2.34 -1.16 -19.08
N ASP A 83 -1.37 -0.75 -19.90
CA ASP A 83 -1.01 -1.43 -21.15
C ASP A 83 -2.20 -1.77 -22.06
N ASN A 84 -3.15 -0.82 -22.20
CA ASN A 84 -4.41 -0.97 -22.95
C ASN A 84 -5.38 -2.05 -22.42
N ILE A 85 -5.09 -2.67 -21.27
CA ILE A 85 -6.00 -3.54 -20.55
C ILE A 85 -6.76 -2.70 -19.53
N GLN A 86 -8.09 -2.68 -19.65
CA GLN A 86 -8.96 -2.00 -18.70
C GLN A 86 -9.41 -2.98 -17.61
N GLN A 87 -9.05 -2.70 -16.38
CA GLN A 87 -9.58 -3.35 -15.19
C GLN A 87 -10.70 -2.49 -14.58
N VAL A 88 -11.79 -3.13 -14.18
CA VAL A 88 -12.96 -2.45 -13.61
C VAL A 88 -13.22 -2.99 -12.21
N TYR A 89 -13.24 -2.08 -11.23
CA TYR A 89 -13.47 -2.39 -9.83
C TYR A 89 -14.83 -1.84 -9.42
N SER A 90 -15.81 -2.76 -9.36
CA SER A 90 -17.14 -2.48 -8.80
C SER A 90 -17.08 -2.50 -7.27
N ASP A 91 -18.04 -1.82 -6.63
CA ASP A 91 -18.18 -1.81 -5.17
C ASP A 91 -16.89 -1.51 -4.39
N THR A 92 -16.08 -0.59 -4.91
CA THR A 92 -14.77 -0.24 -4.35
C THR A 92 -14.69 1.27 -4.12
N ASP A 93 -14.24 1.65 -2.94
CA ASP A 93 -13.99 3.03 -2.53
C ASP A 93 -12.51 3.42 -2.69
N LEU A 94 -11.60 2.46 -2.53
CA LEU A 94 -10.15 2.62 -2.67
C LEU A 94 -9.53 1.37 -3.31
N ILE A 95 -8.67 1.56 -4.30
CA ILE A 95 -7.82 0.51 -4.86
C ILE A 95 -6.40 0.70 -4.36
N ILE A 96 -5.78 -0.37 -3.88
CA ILE A 96 -4.36 -0.41 -3.54
C ILE A 96 -3.65 -1.33 -4.53
N VAL A 97 -2.68 -0.80 -5.27
CA VAL A 97 -1.80 -1.57 -6.14
C VAL A 97 -0.52 -1.86 -5.38
N CYS A 98 -0.19 -3.14 -5.22
CA CYS A 98 1.03 -3.58 -4.56
C CYS A 98 2.12 -3.86 -5.59
N THR A 99 3.29 -3.27 -5.40
CA THR A 99 4.51 -3.56 -6.19
C THR A 99 5.69 -3.79 -5.25
N TYR A 100 6.84 -4.16 -5.81
CA TYR A 100 8.10 -4.22 -5.09
C TYR A 100 9.25 -3.62 -5.89
N GLN A 101 10.15 -2.92 -5.22
CA GLN A 101 11.29 -2.26 -5.85
C GLN A 101 12.51 -2.40 -4.94
N TYR A 102 13.69 -2.57 -5.54
CA TYR A 102 14.92 -2.78 -4.78
C TYR A 102 15.43 -1.49 -4.11
N VAL A 103 15.01 -0.31 -4.60
CA VAL A 103 15.39 0.99 -4.06
C VAL A 103 14.14 1.81 -3.71
N GLY A 104 14.25 2.65 -2.68
CA GLY A 104 13.29 3.73 -2.42
C GLY A 104 12.06 3.39 -1.58
N CYS A 105 11.77 2.12 -1.27
CA CYS A 105 10.48 1.78 -0.65
C CYS A 105 10.57 0.98 0.66
N LEU A 106 10.64 1.63 1.81
CA LEU A 106 10.22 0.96 3.06
C LEU A 106 8.68 1.04 3.14
N ALA A 107 7.98 0.17 2.43
CA ALA A 107 6.52 0.19 2.31
C ALA A 107 5.94 1.52 1.78
N ASP A 108 6.67 2.25 0.94
CA ASP A 108 6.35 3.63 0.50
C ASP A 108 5.02 3.72 -0.26
N GLU A 109 4.26 4.77 0.02
CA GLU A 109 2.93 5.01 -0.53
C GLU A 109 2.89 6.13 -1.57
N THR A 110 1.98 6.03 -2.52
CA THR A 110 1.69 7.14 -3.44
C THR A 110 0.23 7.15 -3.83
N SER A 111 -0.47 8.27 -3.62
CA SER A 111 -1.75 8.51 -4.29
C SER A 111 -1.51 8.68 -5.80
N ILE A 112 -2.13 7.82 -6.60
CA ILE A 112 -2.03 7.87 -8.06
C ILE A 112 -3.20 8.67 -8.65
N ALA A 113 -4.40 8.50 -8.10
CA ALA A 113 -5.59 9.17 -8.59
C ALA A 113 -6.57 9.50 -7.46
N ASN A 114 -7.18 10.67 -7.59
CA ASN A 114 -8.24 11.16 -6.71
C ASN A 114 -9.55 11.33 -7.48
N ASP A 115 -10.68 11.27 -6.78
CA ASP A 115 -11.98 11.63 -7.35
C ASP A 115 -12.23 13.15 -7.34
N TYR A 116 -13.44 13.56 -7.76
CA TYR A 116 -13.86 14.97 -7.81
C TYR A 116 -13.78 15.69 -6.44
N TYR A 117 -13.86 14.95 -5.34
CA TYR A 117 -13.77 15.49 -3.98
C TYR A 117 -12.35 15.39 -3.42
N SER A 118 -11.35 15.21 -4.28
CA SER A 118 -9.95 15.00 -3.91
C SER A 118 -9.71 13.77 -3.03
N ARG A 119 -10.64 12.81 -3.01
CA ARG A 119 -10.48 11.57 -2.27
C ARG A 119 -9.61 10.61 -3.06
N THR A 120 -8.56 10.07 -2.44
CA THR A 120 -7.76 9.00 -3.05
C THR A 120 -8.62 7.78 -3.35
N ILE A 121 -8.62 7.40 -4.63
CA ILE A 121 -9.34 6.23 -5.17
C ILE A 121 -8.39 5.16 -5.68
N LEU A 122 -7.14 5.53 -5.96
CA LEU A 122 -6.08 4.62 -6.37
C LEU A 122 -4.78 5.02 -5.68
N ALA A 123 -4.23 4.09 -4.91
CA ALA A 123 -2.95 4.21 -4.25
C ALA A 123 -2.01 3.10 -4.70
N ARG A 124 -0.70 3.36 -4.62
CA ARG A 124 0.35 2.36 -4.75
C ARG A 124 1.01 2.16 -3.39
N ILE A 125 1.29 0.91 -3.04
CA ILE A 125 2.20 0.54 -1.95
C ILE A 125 3.36 -0.24 -2.55
N CYS A 126 4.57 0.19 -2.24
CA CYS A 126 5.79 -0.39 -2.76
C CYS A 126 6.57 -1.08 -1.63
N PHE A 127 6.88 -2.37 -1.80
CA PHE A 127 7.66 -3.13 -0.82
C PHE A 127 9.12 -3.25 -1.26
N ASN A 128 10.07 -3.07 -0.34
CA ASN A 128 11.46 -3.42 -0.61
C ASN A 128 11.75 -4.84 -0.09
N PRO A 129 12.14 -5.79 -0.98
CA PRO A 129 12.38 -7.18 -0.62
C PRO A 129 13.38 -7.38 0.54
N LEU A 130 14.31 -6.46 0.74
CA LEU A 130 15.30 -6.52 1.82
C LEU A 130 14.66 -6.45 3.22
N TYR A 131 13.49 -5.83 3.34
CA TYR A 131 12.83 -5.54 4.62
C TYR A 131 11.53 -6.30 4.83
N VAL A 132 11.08 -7.05 3.82
CA VAL A 132 9.86 -7.86 3.94
C VAL A 132 10.16 -9.10 4.80
N PRO A 133 9.40 -9.32 5.89
CA PRO A 133 9.55 -10.52 6.71
C PRO A 133 9.10 -11.78 5.96
N ASP A 134 9.53 -12.94 6.45
CA ASP A 134 9.10 -14.23 5.90
C ASP A 134 7.69 -14.63 6.35
N GLU A 135 7.12 -13.94 7.35
CA GLU A 135 5.81 -14.21 7.93
C GLU A 135 4.95 -12.94 7.91
N ALA A 136 3.64 -13.11 7.79
CA ALA A 136 2.70 -11.99 7.84
C ALA A 136 2.68 -11.36 9.24
N VAL A 137 2.53 -10.05 9.28
CA VAL A 137 2.53 -9.25 10.51
C VAL A 137 1.16 -8.59 10.71
N ASP A 138 0.83 -8.23 11.95
CA ASP A 138 -0.45 -7.61 12.35
C ASP A 138 -0.25 -6.51 13.42
N GLU A 139 -1.33 -5.82 13.79
CA GLU A 139 -1.32 -4.67 14.72
C GLU A 139 -0.77 -4.95 16.11
N SER A 140 -0.59 -6.21 16.47
CA SER A 140 0.01 -6.62 17.73
C SER A 140 1.52 -6.86 17.64
N ASP A 141 2.13 -6.79 16.45
CA ASP A 141 3.57 -6.97 16.23
C ASP A 141 4.33 -5.63 16.28
N ASP A 142 4.27 -5.00 17.45
CA ASP A 142 4.84 -3.69 17.79
C ASP A 142 6.38 -3.64 17.83
N LYS A 143 7.05 -4.78 17.62
CA LYS A 143 8.51 -4.87 17.53
C LYS A 143 9.04 -4.88 16.10
N ASN A 144 8.16 -4.98 15.10
CA ASN A 144 8.57 -5.08 13.71
C ASN A 144 8.53 -3.70 13.03
N SER A 145 9.71 -3.13 12.74
CA SER A 145 9.84 -1.84 12.05
C SER A 145 9.17 -1.83 10.67
N PHE A 146 9.07 -2.98 10.00
CA PHE A 146 8.35 -3.12 8.73
C PHE A 146 6.84 -2.89 8.93
N PHE A 147 6.27 -3.45 9.99
CA PHE A 147 4.86 -3.32 10.30
C PHE A 147 4.48 -1.89 10.65
N THR A 148 5.25 -1.26 11.55
CA THR A 148 5.02 0.14 11.95
C THR A 148 5.09 1.09 10.76
N GLN A 149 6.07 0.90 9.86
CA GLN A 149 6.18 1.73 8.67
C GLN A 149 5.03 1.50 7.69
N PHE A 150 4.68 0.23 7.44
CA PHE A 150 3.56 -0.13 6.57
C PHE A 150 2.23 0.45 7.07
N TYR A 151 1.97 0.38 8.38
CA TYR A 151 0.76 0.96 8.97
C TYR A 151 0.77 2.49 8.88
N MET A 152 1.89 3.15 9.22
CA MET A 152 2.02 4.60 9.10
C MET A 152 1.74 5.07 7.66
N ASN A 153 2.31 4.40 6.67
CA ASN A 153 2.15 4.73 5.25
C ASN A 153 0.71 4.49 4.77
N LEU A 154 0.07 3.43 5.26
CA LEU A 154 -1.34 3.17 5.00
C LEU A 154 -2.26 4.23 5.64
N PHE A 155 -1.93 4.72 6.84
CA PHE A 155 -2.64 5.84 7.46
C PHE A 155 -2.44 7.15 6.70
N ILE A 156 -1.21 7.44 6.21
CA ILE A 156 -0.96 8.63 5.38
C ILE A 156 -1.78 8.59 4.09
N LEU A 157 -1.86 7.44 3.40
CA LEU A 157 -2.76 7.26 2.24
C LEU A 157 -4.22 7.64 2.54
N LEU A 158 -4.66 7.33 3.76
CA LEU A 158 -6.03 7.58 4.21
C LEU A 158 -6.24 9.01 4.70
N ASP A 159 -5.22 9.65 5.29
CA ASP A 159 -5.25 11.07 5.66
C ASP A 159 -5.29 11.97 4.41
N PHE A 160 -4.67 11.54 3.31
CA PHE A 160 -4.83 12.17 1.99
C PHE A 160 -6.24 12.04 1.40
N MET A 161 -7.15 11.26 2.00
CA MET A 161 -8.59 11.29 1.67
C MET A 161 -9.34 12.50 2.26
N TRP A 162 -8.65 13.34 3.05
CA TRP A 162 -9.08 14.58 3.74
C TRP A 162 -10.22 14.43 4.77
N MET A 163 -9.94 14.88 6.00
CA MET A 163 -10.87 14.99 7.14
C MET A 163 -11.69 13.72 7.40
N ILE A 164 -11.08 12.82 8.16
CA ILE A 164 -11.82 11.89 9.02
C ILE A 164 -12.94 12.71 9.69
N SER A 165 -14.19 12.46 9.30
CA SER A 165 -15.35 12.96 10.02
C SER A 165 -15.27 12.39 11.43
N ILE A 166 -14.85 13.27 12.35
CA ILE A 166 -14.82 13.16 13.82
C ILE A 166 -15.61 11.95 14.32
N ASN A 167 -14.92 10.82 14.55
CA ASN A 167 -15.37 9.74 15.43
C ASN A 167 -14.24 8.76 15.83
N ILE A 168 -13.02 8.91 15.32
CA ILE A 168 -11.86 8.11 15.76
C ILE A 168 -11.31 8.57 17.14
N ILE A 169 -11.80 9.70 17.69
CA ILE A 169 -11.21 10.33 18.89
C ILE A 169 -11.58 9.65 20.24
N HIS A 170 -12.43 8.62 20.29
CA HIS A 170 -12.90 8.09 21.60
C HIS A 170 -12.52 6.67 21.99
N LYS A 171 -11.78 5.91 21.18
CA LYS A 171 -11.29 4.57 21.61
C LYS A 171 -9.79 4.35 21.60
N GLU A 172 -9.01 5.13 20.87
CA GLU A 172 -7.55 4.92 20.76
C GLU A 172 -6.70 6.09 21.24
N ALA A 173 -7.25 6.96 22.09
CA ALA A 173 -6.51 8.02 22.78
C ALA A 173 -5.46 7.51 23.81
N GLN A 174 -5.01 6.25 23.68
CA GLN A 174 -3.90 5.67 24.45
C GLN A 174 -2.63 5.44 23.62
N PHE A 175 -2.67 5.49 22.28
CA PHE A 175 -1.43 5.58 21.50
C PHE A 175 -1.02 7.05 21.38
N HIS A 176 -0.06 7.44 22.20
CA HIS A 176 0.52 8.77 22.28
C HIS A 176 1.12 9.22 20.93
N ILE A 177 0.33 9.91 20.11
CA ILE A 177 0.83 10.84 19.10
C ILE A 177 0.34 12.24 19.48
N ARG A 178 1.19 12.94 20.24
CA ARG A 178 1.15 14.40 20.33
C ARG A 178 1.66 14.95 18.99
N ILE A 179 0.76 15.16 18.04
CA ILE A 179 1.02 16.12 16.95
C ILE A 179 0.33 17.41 17.33
N LEU A 180 1.16 18.38 17.74
CA LEU A 180 0.78 19.76 17.92
C LEU A 180 0.29 20.31 16.57
N PHE A 181 -0.96 20.73 16.50
CA PHE A 181 -1.37 21.80 15.60
C PHE A 181 -1.28 23.12 16.38
N VAL A 182 -0.32 23.96 16.02
CA VAL A 182 -0.33 25.39 16.33
C VAL A 182 -0.33 26.12 14.98
N ILE A 183 -1.54 26.58 14.64
CA ILE A 183 -1.96 27.72 13.78
C ILE A 183 -1.41 27.75 12.35
#